data_AF-A0A7W7QK16-F1
#
_entry.id   AF-A0A7W7QK16-F1
#
_cell.length_a   1.000
_cell.length_b   1.000
_cell.length_c   1.000
_cell.angle_alpha   90.00
_cell.angle_beta   90.00
_cell.angle_gamma   90.00
#
_symmetry.space_group_name_H-M   'P 1'
#
loop_
_entity.id
_entity.type
_entity.pdbx_description
1 polymer ?
#
loop_
_entity_poly.entity_id
_entity_poly.type
_entity_poly.pdbx_seq_one_letter_code
_entity_poly.pdbx_strand_id
1 'polypeptide(L)'
;MRMTSVSAGVARLALTGAVVLAAAFTAGAVPAQAAVNAASNLNCSNDSVCLFDGAGRRFLTLPEGCWFNNIGAQGYSDKTRAAVNNTAYRVNLANWLAGENRWEHIVTVPPNGGEVSVPDRGLGGVDAVHSIC
;
A
#
# COMPACT_ATOMS: atom_id res chain seq x y z
N MET A 1 -29.09 73.50 -16.31
CA MET A 1 -29.18 74.30 -15.07
C MET A 1 -28.38 73.59 -13.98
N ARG A 2 -27.55 74.36 -13.27
CA ARG A 2 -26.66 73.96 -12.17
C ARG A 2 -27.40 73.94 -10.82
N MET A 3 -26.71 73.38 -9.82
CA MET A 3 -26.91 73.46 -8.34
C MET A 3 -27.87 72.38 -7.78
N THR A 4 -27.54 71.60 -6.73
CA THR A 4 -26.78 71.91 -5.50
C THR A 4 -26.13 70.67 -4.85
N SER A 5 -24.96 70.89 -4.23
CA SER A 5 -24.26 70.08 -3.19
C SER A 5 -25.07 70.01 -1.88
N VAL A 6 -24.83 69.14 -0.86
CA VAL A 6 -23.66 69.02 0.05
C VAL A 6 -23.82 67.78 0.96
N SER A 7 -22.70 67.05 1.11
CA SER A 7 -22.08 66.36 2.26
C SER A 7 -22.81 65.86 3.52
N ALA A 8 -22.21 64.78 4.06
CA ALA A 8 -21.96 64.41 5.47
C ALA A 8 -22.73 63.20 6.03
N GLY A 9 -22.00 62.10 6.23
CA GLY A 9 -22.47 60.87 6.88
C GLY A 9 -21.31 60.10 7.50
N VAL A 10 -20.69 60.71 8.50
CA VAL A 10 -19.87 60.18 9.61
C VAL A 10 -19.53 58.69 9.59
N ALA A 11 -18.22 58.43 9.58
CA ALA A 11 -17.58 57.16 9.89
C ALA A 11 -18.02 56.60 11.26
N ARG A 12 -18.36 55.31 11.31
CA ARG A 12 -18.34 54.54 12.56
C ARG A 12 -17.30 53.43 12.43
N LEU A 13 -16.21 53.65 13.15
CA LEU A 13 -15.25 52.65 13.60
C LEU A 13 -16.02 51.49 14.24
N ALA A 14 -15.87 50.28 13.72
CA ALA A 14 -16.12 49.06 14.47
C ALA A 14 -14.79 48.28 14.49
N LEU A 15 -14.03 48.56 15.54
CA LEU A 15 -12.79 47.91 15.90
C LEU A 15 -13.14 46.65 16.71
N THR A 16 -13.17 45.47 16.10
CA THR A 16 -13.17 44.21 16.86
C THR A 16 -12.68 43.05 16.00
N GLY A 17 -11.56 42.46 16.42
CA GLY A 17 -11.22 41.08 16.08
C GLY A 17 -10.05 40.92 15.11
N ALA A 18 -8.84 41.27 15.54
CA ALA A 18 -7.65 40.60 15.02
C ALA A 18 -7.74 39.13 15.44
N VAL A 19 -8.31 38.28 14.59
CA VAL A 19 -8.17 36.83 14.72
C VAL A 19 -6.73 36.52 14.31
N VAL A 20 -5.85 36.45 15.30
CA VAL A 20 -4.54 35.83 15.14
C VAL A 20 -4.82 34.35 14.95
N LEU A 21 -4.84 33.87 13.70
CA LEU A 21 -4.72 32.44 13.43
C LEU A 21 -3.32 32.02 13.87
N ALA A 22 -3.22 31.56 15.13
CA ALA A 22 -2.12 30.73 15.56
C ALA A 22 -2.19 29.45 14.72
N ALA A 23 -1.33 29.35 13.70
CA ALA A 23 -1.10 28.12 12.97
C ALA A 23 -0.53 27.09 13.96
N ALA A 24 -1.39 26.23 14.48
CA ALA A 24 -0.98 25.03 15.17
C ALA A 24 -0.21 24.18 14.15
N PHE A 25 1.08 24.00 14.38
CA PHE A 25 1.85 22.93 13.75
C PHE A 25 1.24 21.61 14.23
N THR A 26 0.26 21.10 13.50
CA THR A 26 -0.10 19.70 13.60
C THR A 26 1.09 18.92 13.07
N ALA A 27 1.90 18.42 14.00
CA ALA A 27 2.86 17.38 13.74
C ALA A 27 2.17 16.36 12.82
N GLY A 28 2.64 16.29 11.57
CA GLY A 28 2.09 15.41 10.57
C GLY A 28 2.06 14.02 11.16
N ALA A 29 0.85 13.52 11.41
CA ALA A 29 0.64 12.12 11.68
C ALA A 29 1.18 11.41 10.43
N VAL A 30 2.40 10.87 10.56
CA VAL A 30 2.89 9.84 9.64
C VAL A 30 1.76 8.83 9.60
N PRO A 31 1.17 8.52 8.44
CA PRO A 31 0.17 7.47 8.39
C PRO A 31 0.83 6.26 9.01
N ALA A 32 0.30 5.82 10.16
CA ALA A 32 0.72 4.57 10.74
C ALA A 32 0.46 3.54 9.65
N GLN A 33 1.52 3.10 8.96
CA GLN A 33 1.47 1.88 8.17
C GLN A 33 0.83 0.87 9.12
N ALA A 34 -0.39 0.44 8.82
CA ALA A 34 -0.99 -0.65 9.56
C ALA A 34 0.01 -1.78 9.43
N ALA A 35 0.74 -2.06 10.51
CA ALA A 35 1.59 -3.22 10.60
C ALA A 35 0.63 -4.38 10.42
N VAL A 36 0.63 -4.97 9.22
CA VAL A 36 -0.06 -6.21 8.96
C VAL A 36 0.62 -7.17 9.92
N ASN A 37 -0.04 -7.47 11.04
CA ASN A 37 0.43 -8.43 12.02
C ASN A 37 0.89 -9.65 11.24
N ALA A 38 2.20 -9.93 11.24
CA ALA A 38 2.76 -11.17 10.75
C ALA A 38 2.13 -12.27 11.62
N ALA A 39 1.04 -12.81 11.12
CA ALA A 39 0.21 -13.72 11.86
C ALA A 39 0.87 -15.07 11.75
N SER A 40 1.48 -15.52 12.84
CA SER A 40 1.98 -16.89 13.06
C SER A 40 0.92 -18.00 12.92
N ASN A 41 -0.23 -17.70 12.32
CA ASN A 41 -1.42 -18.56 12.17
C ASN A 41 -1.76 -18.83 10.71
N LEU A 42 -0.93 -18.38 9.75
CA LEU A 42 -1.15 -18.61 8.32
C LEU A 42 -0.77 -20.06 7.97
N ASN A 43 -1.74 -20.97 8.12
CA ASN A 43 -1.56 -22.38 7.75
C ASN A 43 -1.23 -22.50 6.25
N CYS A 44 -0.02 -22.97 5.94
CA CYS A 44 0.43 -23.32 4.60
C CYS A 44 0.92 -24.77 4.60
N SER A 45 0.56 -25.54 3.59
CA SER A 45 1.02 -26.94 3.47
C SER A 45 2.54 -27.02 3.36
N ASN A 46 3.11 -28.16 3.76
CA ASN A 46 4.50 -28.46 3.43
C ASN A 46 4.73 -28.41 1.92
N ASP A 47 5.97 -28.13 1.51
CA ASP A 47 6.40 -28.13 0.10
C ASP A 47 5.55 -27.21 -0.79
N SER A 48 5.12 -26.07 -0.24
CA SER A 48 4.27 -25.13 -0.97
C SER A 48 4.51 -23.67 -0.58
N VAL A 49 4.09 -22.79 -1.49
CA VAL A 49 4.04 -21.35 -1.30
C VAL A 49 2.57 -20.93 -1.20
N CYS A 50 2.21 -20.18 -0.17
CA CYS A 50 0.86 -19.69 0.03
C CYS A 50 0.81 -18.16 0.03
N LEU A 51 -0.17 -17.60 -0.68
CA LEU A 51 -0.44 -16.16 -0.69
C LEU A 51 -1.73 -15.84 0.04
N PHE A 52 -1.69 -14.75 0.80
CA PHE A 52 -2.78 -14.31 1.67
C PHE A 52 -3.16 -12.86 1.36
N ASP A 53 -4.46 -12.57 1.43
CA ASP A 53 -4.99 -11.23 1.22
C ASP A 53 -4.90 -10.35 2.49
N GLY A 54 -5.34 -9.09 2.39
CA GLY A 54 -5.34 -8.16 3.54
C GLY A 54 -6.26 -8.56 4.69
N ALA A 55 -7.18 -9.52 4.49
CA ALA A 55 -8.00 -10.11 5.54
C ALA A 55 -7.36 -11.37 6.14
N GLY A 56 -6.13 -11.73 5.73
CA GLY A 56 -5.44 -12.94 6.15
C GLY A 56 -5.98 -14.22 5.51
N ARG A 57 -6.83 -14.12 4.48
CA ARG A 57 -7.39 -15.29 3.80
C ARG A 57 -6.43 -15.79 2.74
N ARG A 58 -6.15 -17.09 2.77
CA ARG A 58 -5.38 -17.75 1.71
C ARG A 58 -6.21 -17.77 0.43
N PHE A 59 -5.64 -17.29 -0.67
CA PHE A 59 -6.32 -17.32 -1.97
C PHE A 59 -5.53 -18.08 -3.05
N LEU A 60 -4.25 -18.36 -2.82
CA LEU A 60 -3.42 -19.12 -3.75
C LEU A 60 -2.45 -20.03 -3.00
N THR A 61 -2.30 -21.25 -3.51
CA THR A 61 -1.27 -22.21 -3.10
C THR A 61 -0.55 -22.67 -4.36
N LEU A 62 0.78 -22.60 -4.34
CA LEU A 62 1.65 -23.00 -5.44
C LEU A 62 2.57 -24.12 -4.94
N PRO A 63 2.77 -25.19 -5.72
CA PRO A 63 3.62 -26.30 -5.33
C PRO A 63 5.10 -25.90 -5.34
N GLU A 64 5.92 -26.64 -4.60
CA GLU A 64 7.37 -26.60 -4.78
C GLU A 64 7.77 -26.91 -6.23
N GLY A 65 8.82 -26.21 -6.70
CA GLY A 65 9.40 -26.47 -8.01
C GLY A 65 10.06 -25.23 -8.61
N CYS A 66 10.44 -25.36 -9.88
CA CYS A 66 11.10 -24.33 -10.69
C CYS A 66 10.11 -23.69 -11.64
N TRP A 67 9.64 -22.48 -11.34
CA TRP A 67 8.57 -21.88 -12.13
C TRP A 67 8.44 -20.38 -11.93
N PHE A 68 7.87 -19.75 -12.95
CA PHE A 68 7.33 -18.40 -12.91
C PHE A 68 5.82 -18.47 -13.11
N ASN A 69 5.05 -17.82 -12.24
CA ASN A 69 3.60 -17.80 -12.30
C ASN A 69 3.10 -16.34 -12.34
N ASN A 70 2.47 -15.96 -13.46
CA ASN A 70 1.82 -14.66 -13.62
C ASN A 70 0.39 -14.73 -13.05
N ILE A 71 0.27 -14.40 -11.76
CA ILE A 71 -0.99 -14.43 -11.02
C ILE A 71 -1.88 -13.22 -11.35
N GLY A 72 -1.27 -12.12 -11.84
CA GLY A 72 -1.99 -10.95 -12.31
C GLY A 72 -2.88 -11.28 -13.51
N ALA A 73 -2.32 -12.01 -14.49
CA ALA A 73 -3.06 -12.52 -15.65
C ALA A 73 -4.16 -13.55 -15.29
N GLN A 74 -4.12 -14.13 -14.08
CA GLN A 74 -5.13 -15.05 -13.57
C GLN A 74 -6.23 -14.35 -12.76
N GLY A 75 -6.18 -13.02 -12.63
CA GLY A 75 -7.15 -12.24 -11.86
C GLY A 75 -6.88 -12.19 -10.35
N TYR A 76 -5.65 -12.50 -9.93
CA TYR A 76 -5.20 -12.37 -8.54
C TYR A 76 -4.31 -11.15 -8.27
N SER A 77 -4.14 -10.29 -9.27
CA SER A 77 -3.41 -9.02 -9.17
C SER A 77 -3.78 -8.26 -7.91
N ASP A 78 -2.77 -7.62 -7.30
CA ASP A 78 -2.89 -6.70 -6.18
C ASP A 78 -3.49 -7.25 -4.87
N LYS A 79 -3.80 -8.55 -4.78
CA LYS A 79 -4.43 -9.15 -3.59
C LYS A 79 -3.44 -9.47 -2.47
N THR A 80 -2.21 -9.84 -2.81
CA THR A 80 -1.24 -10.37 -1.84
C THR A 80 -0.85 -9.31 -0.81
N ARG A 81 -0.96 -9.66 0.47
CA ARG A 81 -0.49 -8.86 1.63
C ARG A 81 0.43 -9.64 2.55
N ALA A 82 0.42 -10.97 2.48
CA ALA A 82 1.43 -11.82 3.10
C ALA A 82 1.71 -13.05 2.23
N ALA A 83 2.90 -13.61 2.40
CA ALA A 83 3.29 -14.85 1.76
C ALA A 83 4.04 -15.76 2.74
N VAL A 84 3.77 -17.06 2.66
CA VAL A 84 4.46 -18.11 3.41
C VAL A 84 5.09 -19.07 2.40
N ASN A 85 6.34 -19.46 2.64
CA ASN A 85 7.11 -20.35 1.78
C ASN A 85 7.68 -21.53 2.58
N ASN A 86 7.03 -22.69 2.43
CA ASN A 86 7.45 -23.96 3.03
C ASN A 86 8.28 -24.83 2.06
N THR A 87 8.74 -24.27 0.93
CA THR A 87 9.58 -24.97 -0.04
C THR A 87 11.06 -24.83 0.33
N ALA A 88 11.93 -25.61 -0.33
CA ALA A 88 13.39 -25.48 -0.19
C ALA A 88 13.97 -24.28 -0.97
N TYR A 89 13.19 -23.63 -1.84
CA TYR A 89 13.65 -22.59 -2.75
C TYR A 89 13.26 -21.20 -2.27
N ARG A 90 14.02 -20.18 -2.69
CA ARG A 90 13.62 -18.78 -2.48
C ARG A 90 12.51 -18.42 -3.47
N VAL A 91 11.59 -17.58 -3.03
CA VAL A 91 10.50 -17.11 -3.89
C VAL A 91 10.53 -15.60 -3.99
N ASN A 92 10.56 -15.08 -5.21
CA ASN A 92 10.41 -13.65 -5.46
C ASN A 92 8.96 -13.32 -5.80
N LEU A 93 8.44 -12.26 -5.17
CA LEU A 93 7.18 -11.64 -5.53
C LEU A 93 7.47 -10.38 -6.33
N ALA A 94 6.76 -10.20 -7.44
CA ALA A 94 6.96 -9.10 -8.37
C ALA A 94 5.64 -8.47 -8.82
N ASN A 95 5.71 -7.21 -9.22
CA ASN A 95 4.61 -6.42 -9.74
C ASN A 95 4.82 -6.14 -11.24
N TRP A 96 3.74 -6.08 -12.03
CA TRP A 96 3.80 -5.65 -13.43
C TRP A 96 3.47 -4.17 -13.55
N LEU A 97 4.49 -3.35 -13.79
CA LEU A 97 4.31 -1.91 -14.02
C LEU A 97 3.87 -1.69 -15.47
N ALA A 98 2.58 -1.80 -15.74
CA ALA A 98 2.03 -1.69 -17.10
C ALA A 98 2.41 -0.38 -17.81
N GLY A 99 2.43 0.74 -17.08
CA GLY A 99 2.84 2.04 -17.62
C GLY A 99 4.33 2.12 -18.00
N GLU A 100 5.15 1.21 -17.49
CA GLU A 100 6.61 1.19 -17.71
C GLU A 100 7.08 -0.09 -18.42
N ASN A 101 6.16 -0.97 -18.78
CA ASN A 101 6.38 -2.24 -19.48
C ASN A 101 7.51 -3.10 -18.88
N ARG A 102 7.57 -3.19 -17.54
CA ARG A 102 8.58 -3.98 -16.84
C ARG A 102 8.05 -4.64 -15.57
N TRP A 103 8.75 -5.69 -15.15
CA TRP A 103 8.59 -6.29 -13.83
C TRP A 103 9.40 -5.53 -12.78
N GLU A 104 8.81 -5.30 -11.62
CA GLU A 104 9.50 -4.79 -10.46
C GLU A 104 9.49 -5.82 -9.33
N HIS A 105 10.66 -6.06 -8.72
CA HIS A 105 10.77 -6.92 -7.54
C HIS A 105 10.20 -6.21 -6.31
N ILE A 106 9.36 -6.92 -5.56
CA ILE A 106 8.76 -6.38 -4.34
C ILE A 106 9.51 -6.90 -3.12
N VAL A 107 9.54 -8.23 -2.98
CA VAL A 107 10.09 -8.91 -1.80
C VAL A 107 10.51 -10.34 -2.16
N THR A 108 11.50 -10.86 -1.43
CA THR A 108 11.89 -12.27 -1.45
C THR A 108 11.37 -12.96 -0.19
N VAL A 109 10.65 -14.07 -0.36
CA VAL A 109 10.19 -14.97 0.70
C VAL A 109 11.26 -16.05 0.91
N PRO A 110 11.89 -16.14 2.09
CA PRO A 110 12.92 -17.15 2.36
C PRO A 110 12.31 -18.57 2.38
N PRO A 111 13.10 -19.63 2.15
CA PRO A 111 12.64 -21.01 2.19
C PRO A 111 12.33 -21.49 3.63
N ASN A 112 11.77 -22.70 3.73
CA ASN A 112 11.64 -23.48 4.97
C ASN A 112 10.83 -22.82 6.09
N GLY A 113 9.62 -22.33 5.79
CA GLY A 113 8.76 -21.67 6.76
C GLY A 113 8.93 -20.16 6.79
N GLY A 114 9.57 -19.59 5.78
CA GLY A 114 9.71 -18.16 5.64
C GLY A 114 8.37 -17.48 5.44
N GLU A 115 8.03 -16.56 6.34
CA GLU A 115 6.87 -15.67 6.20
C GLU A 115 7.36 -14.24 5.96
N VAL A 116 6.71 -13.53 5.05
CA VAL A 116 6.93 -12.09 4.86
C VAL A 116 5.61 -11.36 4.66
N SER A 117 5.53 -10.17 5.26
CA SER A 117 4.53 -9.17 4.89
C SER A 117 4.91 -8.55 3.54
N VAL A 118 3.93 -8.40 2.66
CA VAL A 118 4.13 -7.71 1.39
C VAL A 118 3.85 -6.21 1.61
N PRO A 119 4.84 -5.33 1.39
CA PRO A 119 4.66 -3.91 1.60
C PRO A 119 3.66 -3.35 0.57
N ASP A 120 2.72 -2.53 1.05
CA ASP A 120 1.92 -1.68 0.18
C ASP A 120 2.76 -0.47 -0.22
N ARG A 121 3.29 -0.48 -1.44
CA ARG A 121 4.12 0.59 -1.99
C ARG A 121 3.35 1.54 -2.90
N GLY A 122 2.02 1.38 -3.03
CA GLY A 122 1.22 2.16 -3.98
C GLY A 122 1.54 1.86 -5.46
N LEU A 123 2.25 0.76 -5.73
CA LEU A 123 2.71 0.38 -7.08
C LEU A 123 1.73 -0.53 -7.83
N GLY A 124 0.65 -0.98 -7.18
CA GLY A 124 0.07 -2.29 -7.50
C GLY A 124 0.81 -3.35 -6.67
N GLY A 125 0.09 -4.32 -6.13
CA GLY A 125 0.62 -5.39 -5.30
C GLY A 125 1.37 -6.43 -6.12
N VAL A 126 1.15 -7.71 -5.81
CA VAL A 126 1.88 -8.81 -6.46
C VAL A 126 1.10 -9.28 -7.69
N ASP A 127 1.80 -9.34 -8.83
CA ASP A 127 1.32 -9.87 -10.10
C ASP A 127 2.03 -11.14 -10.53
N ALA A 128 3.20 -11.42 -9.96
CA ALA A 128 3.93 -12.63 -10.26
C ALA A 128 4.62 -13.22 -9.04
N VAL A 129 4.76 -14.54 -9.09
CA VAL A 129 5.51 -15.35 -8.14
C VAL A 129 6.55 -16.13 -8.93
N HIS A 130 7.81 -16.08 -8.50
CA HIS A 130 8.91 -16.78 -9.14
C HIS A 130 9.67 -17.58 -8.11
N SER A 131 9.64 -18.91 -8.23
CA SER A 131 10.46 -19.81 -7.43
C SER A 131 11.85 -19.95 -8.07
N ILE A 132 12.91 -19.68 -7.30
CA ILE A 132 14.29 -19.63 -7.76
C ILE A 132 15.03 -20.91 -7.38
N CYS A 133 15.39 -21.64 -8.42
CA CYS A 133 16.25 -22.80 -8.50
C CYS A 133 17.13 -22.60 -9.75
#